data_AF-A0A967N5K9-F1
#
_entry.id   AF-A0A967N5K9-F1
#
_cell.length_a   1.000
_cell.length_b   1.000
_cell.length_c   1.000
_cell.angle_alpha   90.00
_cell.angle_beta   90.00
_cell.angle_gamma   90.00
#
_symmetry.space_group_name_H-M   'P 1'
#
loop_
_entity.id
_entity.type
_entity.pdbx_description
1 polymer ?
#
loop_
_entity_poly.entity_id
_entity_poly.type
_entity_poly.pdbx_seq_one_letter_code
_entity_poly.pdbx_strand_id
1 'polypeptide(L)'
;MRAAVGALRFAFGVISGFASVAGLLALVGLYGVVSYVVDRRRRELAIRSALGADPAAVVRLVLREAAGVTACGVVVGALGAVVAGRALGAALSDVRPWDPLTLVAVTGLVLAGSAAAALIPALRAARSDVLGGLRTE
;
A
#
# COMPACT_ATOMS: atom_id res chain seq x y z
N MET A 1 11.83 -36.71 -13.54
CA MET A 1 12.49 -35.53 -12.91
C MET A 1 12.31 -34.23 -13.69
N ARG A 2 12.61 -34.16 -15.00
CA ARG A 2 12.44 -32.93 -15.83
C ARG A 2 10.99 -32.41 -15.94
N ALA A 3 9.99 -33.29 -15.99
CA ALA A 3 8.57 -32.91 -16.04
C ALA A 3 8.08 -32.23 -14.74
N ALA A 4 8.56 -32.70 -13.58
CA ALA A 4 8.21 -32.11 -12.28
C ALA A 4 8.79 -30.70 -12.12
N VAL A 5 10.00 -30.46 -12.61
CA VAL A 5 10.64 -29.13 -12.61
C VAL A 5 9.89 -28.15 -13.53
N GLY A 6 9.34 -28.62 -14.66
CA GLY A 6 8.51 -27.82 -15.55
C GLY A 6 7.21 -27.34 -14.89
N ALA A 7 6.50 -28.24 -14.21
CA ALA A 7 5.27 -27.93 -13.50
C ALA A 7 5.51 -26.92 -12.35
N LEU A 8 6.60 -27.08 -11.60
CA LEU A 8 6.94 -26.18 -10.50
C LEU A 8 7.24 -24.76 -10.99
N ARG A 9 8.03 -24.63 -12.08
CA ARG A 9 8.33 -23.33 -12.71
C ARG A 9 7.07 -22.64 -13.23
N PHE A 10 6.16 -23.39 -13.82
CA PHE A 10 4.88 -22.85 -14.28
C PHE A 10 4.02 -22.35 -13.11
N ALA A 11 3.88 -23.15 -12.06
CA ALA A 11 3.13 -22.79 -10.86
C ALA A 11 3.69 -21.50 -10.20
N PHE A 12 5.01 -21.42 -10.02
CA PHE A 12 5.65 -20.20 -9.50
C PHE A 12 5.40 -18.98 -10.38
N GLY A 13 5.45 -19.14 -11.71
CA GLY A 13 5.15 -18.06 -12.65
C GLY A 13 3.70 -17.53 -12.50
N VAL A 14 2.73 -18.45 -12.41
CA VAL A 14 1.31 -18.08 -12.23
C VAL A 14 1.09 -17.42 -10.88
N ILE A 15 1.63 -17.97 -9.79
CA ILE A 15 1.52 -17.39 -8.45
C ILE A 15 2.15 -16.00 -8.40
N SER A 16 3.34 -15.83 -8.99
CA SER A 16 4.00 -14.52 -9.08
C SER A 16 3.17 -13.51 -9.87
N GLY A 17 2.53 -13.94 -10.97
CA GLY A 17 1.63 -13.11 -11.76
C GLY A 17 0.43 -12.64 -10.94
N PHE A 18 -0.27 -13.56 -10.28
CA PHE A 18 -1.40 -13.22 -9.39
C PHE A 18 -0.99 -12.31 -8.24
N ALA A 19 0.14 -12.59 -7.58
CA ALA A 19 0.66 -11.76 -6.50
C ALA A 19 0.97 -10.34 -6.98
N SER A 20 1.52 -10.18 -8.18
CA SER A 20 1.82 -8.87 -8.77
C SER A 20 0.54 -8.08 -9.06
N VAL A 21 -0.46 -8.71 -9.68
CA VAL A 21 -1.76 -8.06 -9.98
C VAL A 21 -2.50 -7.71 -8.69
N ALA A 22 -2.52 -8.61 -7.71
CA ALA A 22 -3.13 -8.36 -6.40
C ALA A 22 -2.44 -7.18 -5.70
N GLY A 23 -1.11 -7.11 -5.75
CA GLY A 23 -0.34 -5.99 -5.22
C GLY A 23 -0.69 -4.67 -5.90
N LEU A 24 -0.77 -4.65 -7.23
CA LEU A 24 -1.18 -3.46 -7.98
C LEU A 24 -2.61 -3.03 -7.62
N LEU A 25 -3.56 -3.96 -7.55
CA LEU A 25 -4.93 -3.67 -7.14
C LEU A 25 -5.01 -3.11 -5.72
N ALA A 26 -4.21 -3.63 -4.80
CA ALA A 26 -4.12 -3.09 -3.44
C ALA A 26 -3.61 -1.64 -3.43
N LEU A 27 -2.59 -1.32 -4.24
CA LEU A 27 -2.08 0.06 -4.37
C LEU A 27 -3.12 1.00 -5.00
N VAL A 28 -3.83 0.55 -6.03
CA VAL A 28 -4.92 1.32 -6.66
C VAL A 28 -6.06 1.56 -5.66
N GLY A 29 -6.45 0.55 -4.90
CA GLY A 29 -7.46 0.67 -3.85
C GLY A 29 -7.06 1.67 -2.77
N LEU A 30 -5.81 1.59 -2.29
CA LEU A 30 -5.28 2.55 -1.32
C LEU A 30 -5.27 3.97 -1.88
N TYR A 31 -4.79 4.18 -3.11
CA TYR A 31 -4.85 5.47 -3.79
C TYR A 31 -6.29 6.01 -3.85
N GLY A 32 -7.26 5.16 -4.22
CA GLY A 32 -8.67 5.52 -4.28
C GLY A 32 -9.23 5.95 -2.93
N VAL A 33 -9.00 5.17 -1.88
CA VAL A 33 -9.44 5.49 -0.51
C VAL A 33 -8.80 6.79 -0.02
N VAL A 34 -7.49 6.96 -0.18
CA VAL A 34 -6.78 8.16 0.25
C VAL A 34 -7.26 9.39 -0.54
N SER A 35 -7.39 9.27 -1.87
CA SER A 35 -7.90 10.34 -2.72
C SER A 35 -9.33 10.73 -2.34
N TYR A 36 -10.18 9.75 -2.00
CA TYR A 36 -11.55 10.01 -1.55
C TYR A 36 -11.59 10.76 -0.21
N VAL A 37 -10.77 10.34 0.77
CA VAL A 37 -10.68 11.02 2.07
C VAL A 37 -10.19 12.46 1.92
N VAL A 38 -9.16 12.66 1.09
CA VAL A 38 -8.64 14.00 0.76
C VAL A 38 -9.73 14.85 0.12
N ASP A 39 -10.47 14.32 -0.86
CA ASP A 39 -11.54 15.03 -1.55
C ASP A 39 -12.64 15.48 -0.59
N ARG A 40 -13.04 14.59 0.33
CA ARG A 40 -14.05 14.86 1.34
C ARG A 40 -13.63 15.93 2.35
N ARG A 41 -12.32 16.09 2.59
CA ARG A 41 -11.74 17.11 3.50
C ARG A 41 -11.30 18.39 2.78
N ARG A 42 -11.49 18.53 1.46
CA ARG A 42 -11.03 19.71 0.69
C ARG A 42 -11.47 21.05 1.27
N ARG A 43 -12.71 21.17 1.75
CA ARG A 43 -13.20 22.44 2.32
C ARG A 43 -12.42 22.85 3.58
N GLU A 44 -12.10 21.90 4.46
CA GLU A 44 -11.33 22.17 5.67
C GLU A 44 -9.87 22.53 5.35
N LEU A 45 -9.30 21.85 4.34
CA LEU A 45 -7.94 22.09 3.86
C LEU A 45 -7.82 23.48 3.19
N ALA A 46 -8.82 23.86 2.39
CA ALA A 46 -8.91 25.18 1.75
C ALA A 46 -9.06 26.33 2.76
N ILE A 47 -9.84 26.12 3.83
CA ILE A 47 -9.96 27.13 4.91
C ILE A 47 -8.62 27.26 5.65
N ARG A 48 -7.94 26.15 5.95
CA ARG A 48 -6.61 26.17 6.57
C ARG A 48 -5.58 26.85 5.68
N SER A 49 -5.54 26.58 4.39
CA SER A 49 -4.60 27.20 3.45
C SER A 49 -4.85 28.70 3.29
N ALA A 50 -6.11 29.15 3.25
CA ALA A 50 -6.47 30.56 3.24
C ALA A 50 -6.01 31.31 4.50
N LEU A 51 -5.91 30.61 5.63
CA LEU A 51 -5.37 31.13 6.89
C LEU A 51 -3.83 31.01 7.00
N GLY A 52 -3.14 30.59 5.93
CA GLY A 52 -1.68 30.46 5.89
C GLY A 52 -1.13 29.13 6.42
N ALA A 53 -1.92 28.05 6.41
CA ALA A 53 -1.46 26.77 6.93
C ALA A 53 -0.33 26.13 6.10
N ASP A 54 0.54 25.43 6.83
CA ASP A 54 1.68 24.69 6.28
C ASP A 54 1.22 23.48 5.42
N PRO A 55 1.52 23.44 4.11
CA PRO A 55 1.20 22.31 3.24
C PRO A 55 1.82 20.99 3.70
N ALA A 56 2.91 21.03 4.48
CA ALA A 56 3.50 19.81 5.06
C ALA A 56 2.59 19.17 6.12
N ALA A 57 1.76 19.96 6.82
CA ALA A 57 0.80 19.44 7.79
C ALA A 57 -0.29 18.59 7.12
N VAL A 58 -0.73 18.98 5.92
CA VAL A 58 -1.70 18.23 5.11
C VAL A 58 -1.11 16.91 4.66
N VAL A 59 0.10 16.93 4.10
CA VAL A 59 0.79 15.71 3.66
C VAL A 59 1.00 14.74 4.84
N ARG A 60 1.43 15.25 6.01
CA ARG A 60 1.63 14.42 7.20
C ARG A 60 0.33 13.79 7.71
N LEU A 61 -0.79 14.53 7.68
CA LEU A 61 -2.09 14.00 8.07
C LEU A 61 -2.50 12.82 7.18
N VAL A 62 -2.40 13.02 5.85
CA VAL A 62 -2.79 12.01 4.86
C VAL A 62 -1.90 10.77 4.95
N LEU A 63 -0.59 10.96 5.08
CA LEU A 63 0.36 9.85 5.26
C LEU A 63 0.11 9.08 6.55
N ARG A 64 -0.29 9.74 7.64
CA ARG A 64 -0.60 9.06 8.90
C ARG A 64 -1.86 8.20 8.80
N GLU A 65 -2.88 8.69 8.11
CA GLU A 65 -4.12 7.94 7.86
C GLU A 65 -3.86 6.74 6.95
N ALA A 66 -3.08 6.93 5.88
CA ALA A 66 -2.62 5.83 5.01
C ALA A 66 -1.78 4.81 5.78
N ALA A 67 -0.85 5.26 6.63
CA ALA A 67 0.01 4.38 7.43
C ALA A 67 -0.81 3.50 8.39
N GLY A 68 -1.91 4.01 8.96
CA GLY A 68 -2.81 3.21 9.80
C GLY A 68 -3.45 2.06 9.03
N VAL A 69 -3.99 2.34 7.83
CA VAL A 69 -4.59 1.31 6.96
C VAL A 69 -3.54 0.29 6.52
N THR A 70 -2.37 0.75 6.08
CA THR A 70 -1.28 -0.13 5.67
C THR A 70 -0.78 -1.00 6.82
N ALA A 71 -0.63 -0.45 8.02
CA ALA A 71 -0.19 -1.21 9.19
C ALA A 71 -1.17 -2.35 9.54
N CYS A 72 -2.48 -2.07 9.54
CA CYS A 72 -3.50 -3.11 9.73
C CYS A 72 -3.39 -4.20 8.65
N GLY A 73 -3.26 -3.80 7.38
CA GLY A 73 -3.08 -4.75 6.27
C GLY A 73 -1.82 -5.61 6.41
N VAL A 74 -0.69 -5.03 6.84
CA VAL A 74 0.57 -5.75 7.09
C VAL A 74 0.41 -6.78 8.21
N VAL A 75 -0.24 -6.40 9.33
CA VAL A 75 -0.46 -7.34 10.44
C VAL A 75 -1.33 -8.51 10.00
N VAL A 76 -2.46 -8.23 9.33
CA VAL A 76 -3.37 -9.27 8.84
C VAL A 76 -2.67 -10.16 7.80
N GLY A 77 -1.93 -9.56 6.87
CA GLY A 77 -1.18 -10.29 5.85
C GLY A 77 -0.08 -11.17 6.44
N ALA A 78 0.67 -10.67 7.43
CA ALA A 78 1.70 -11.43 8.12
C ALA A 78 1.12 -12.64 8.88
N LEU A 79 0.01 -12.45 9.60
CA LEU A 79 -0.70 -13.54 10.26
C LEU A 79 -1.19 -14.58 9.24
N GLY A 80 -1.80 -14.11 8.14
CA GLY A 80 -2.25 -14.98 7.04
C GLY A 80 -1.10 -15.79 6.42
N ALA A 81 0.05 -15.15 6.18
CA ALA A 81 1.25 -15.81 5.64
C ALA A 81 1.77 -16.90 6.58
N VAL A 82 1.80 -16.64 7.89
CA VAL A 82 2.22 -17.64 8.89
C VAL A 82 1.26 -18.83 8.94
N VAL A 83 -0.05 -18.59 8.92
CA VAL A 83 -1.06 -19.66 8.93
C VAL A 83 -0.99 -20.50 7.66
N ALA A 84 -0.93 -19.86 6.50
CA ALA A 84 -0.81 -20.54 5.21
C ALA A 84 0.50 -21.32 5.10
N GLY A 85 1.62 -20.71 5.51
CA GLY A 85 2.92 -21.36 5.54
C GLY A 85 2.92 -22.60 6.43
N ARG A 86 2.28 -22.54 7.61
CA ARG A 86 2.15 -23.71 8.50
C ARG A 86 1.30 -24.83 7.89
N ALA A 87 0.18 -24.49 7.25
CA ALA A 87 -0.67 -25.47 6.58
C ALA A 87 0.09 -26.17 5.43
N LEU A 88 0.90 -25.42 4.67
CA LEU A 88 1.74 -25.97 3.60
C LEU A 88 2.90 -26.80 4.15
N GLY A 89 3.56 -26.35 5.22
CA GLY A 89 4.64 -27.11 5.87
C GLY A 89 4.17 -28.42 6.51
N ALA A 90 2.91 -28.50 6.95
CA ALA A 90 2.30 -29.74 7.41
C ALA A 90 2.06 -30.75 6.26
N ALA A 91 1.92 -30.27 5.02
CA ALA A 91 1.71 -31.09 3.84
C ALA A 91 3.00 -31.36 3.03
N LEU A 92 4.02 -30.51 3.16
CA LEU A 92 5.31 -30.61 2.48
C LEU A 92 6.47 -30.38 3.47
N SER A 93 7.29 -31.41 3.67
CA SER A 93 8.33 -31.47 4.71
C SER A 93 9.48 -30.45 4.59
N ASP A 94 9.57 -29.70 3.49
CA ASP A 94 10.71 -28.83 3.15
C ASP A 94 10.37 -27.32 3.12
N VAL A 95 9.13 -26.94 3.45
CA VAL A 95 8.72 -25.53 3.45
C VAL A 95 9.00 -24.93 4.82
N ARG A 96 10.04 -24.09 4.94
CA ARG A 96 10.26 -23.26 6.14
C ARG A 96 9.18 -22.17 6.18
N PRO A 97 8.21 -22.21 7.11
CA PRO A 97 7.07 -21.29 7.11
C PRO A 97 7.45 -19.87 7.54
N TRP A 98 8.66 -19.68 8.08
CA TRP A 98 9.17 -18.41 8.61
C TRP A 98 10.54 -18.14 7.99
N ASP A 99 10.56 -17.57 6.79
CA ASP A 99 11.75 -16.93 6.25
C ASP A 99 11.73 -15.43 6.60
N PRO A 100 12.54 -14.97 7.59
CA PRO A 100 12.54 -13.59 8.04
C PRO A 100 12.90 -12.62 6.91
N LEU A 101 13.77 -13.04 5.99
CA LEU A 101 14.25 -12.17 4.93
C LEU A 101 13.13 -11.89 3.92
N THR A 102 12.34 -12.91 3.57
CA THR A 102 11.19 -12.76 2.69
C THR A 102 10.10 -11.89 3.33
N LEU A 103 9.80 -12.09 4.62
CA LEU A 103 8.83 -11.28 5.34
C LEU A 103 9.25 -9.80 5.38
N VAL A 104 10.49 -9.52 5.76
CA VAL A 104 11.01 -8.14 5.79
C VAL A 104 11.01 -7.50 4.41
N ALA A 105 11.43 -8.22 3.37
CA ALA A 105 11.47 -7.71 2.00
C ALA A 105 10.06 -7.38 1.47
N VAL A 106 9.08 -8.27 1.66
CA VAL A 106 7.71 -8.05 1.20
C VAL A 106 7.03 -6.96 2.00
N THR A 107 7.21 -6.93 3.32
CA THR A 107 6.68 -5.83 4.15
C THR A 107 7.28 -4.48 3.73
N GLY A 108 8.59 -4.42 3.49
CA GLY A 108 9.25 -3.22 2.99
C GLY A 108 8.70 -2.77 1.63
N LEU A 109 8.50 -3.71 0.71
CA LEU A 109 7.92 -3.44 -0.60
C LEU A 109 6.49 -2.88 -0.50
N VAL A 110 5.64 -3.48 0.34
CA VAL A 110 4.26 -3.03 0.57
C VAL A 110 4.23 -1.65 1.21
N LEU A 111 5.09 -1.38 2.19
CA LEU A 111 5.20 -0.08 2.84
C LEU A 111 5.64 1.00 1.83
N ALA A 112 6.67 0.72 1.04
CA ALA A 112 7.16 1.64 0.02
C ALA A 112 6.11 1.91 -1.06
N GLY A 113 5.44 0.86 -1.56
CA GLY A 113 4.36 0.99 -2.54
C GLY A 113 3.18 1.79 -1.99
N SER A 114 2.78 1.51 -0.74
CA SER A 114 1.67 2.20 -0.08
C SER A 114 1.98 3.68 0.16
N ALA A 115 3.20 3.99 0.59
CA ALA A 115 3.67 5.35 0.73
C ALA A 115 3.66 6.08 -0.63
N ALA A 116 4.18 5.46 -1.69
CA ALA A 116 4.14 6.03 -3.03
C ALA A 116 2.71 6.29 -3.52
N ALA A 117 1.79 5.35 -3.31
CA ALA A 117 0.37 5.48 -3.66
C ALA A 117 -0.32 6.61 -2.88
N ALA A 118 0.01 6.80 -1.60
CA ALA A 118 -0.57 7.85 -0.76
C ALA A 118 0.09 9.24 -0.96
N LEU A 119 1.35 9.30 -1.38
CA LEU A 119 2.07 10.54 -1.62
C LEU A 119 1.49 11.34 -2.79
N ILE A 120 1.07 10.67 -3.87
CA ILE A 120 0.49 11.35 -5.04
C ILE A 120 -0.77 12.17 -4.68
N PRO A 121 -1.82 11.61 -4.04
CA PRO A 121 -3.00 12.39 -3.66
C PRO A 121 -2.69 13.41 -2.57
N ALA A 122 -1.77 13.12 -1.65
CA ALA A 122 -1.35 14.07 -0.61
C ALA A 122 -0.67 15.33 -1.21
N LEU A 123 0.24 15.15 -2.16
CA LEU A 123 0.89 16.24 -2.88
C LEU A 123 -0.09 17.00 -3.78
N ARG A 124 -1.04 16.30 -4.41
CA ARG A 124 -2.11 16.94 -5.18
C ARG A 124 -2.95 17.87 -4.31
N ALA A 125 -3.35 17.44 -3.11
CA ALA A 125 -4.10 18.24 -2.15
C ALA A 125 -3.35 19.53 -1.76
N ALA A 126 -2.06 19.38 -1.41
CA ALA A 126 -1.22 20.50 -1.03
C ALA A 126 -1.02 21.54 -2.15
N ARG A 127 -1.04 21.11 -3.42
CA ARG A 127 -0.88 22.02 -4.58
C ARG A 127 -2.19 22.66 -5.04
N SER A 128 -3.32 21.97 -4.95
CA SER A 128 -4.62 22.50 -5.40
C SER A 128 -5.12 23.67 -4.54
N ASP A 129 -4.79 23.67 -3.24
CA ASP A 129 -5.18 24.75 -2.34
C ASP A 129 -4.42 26.07 -2.59
N VAL A 130 -3.19 26.01 -3.11
CA VAL A 130 -2.37 27.22 -3.37
C VAL A 130 -2.83 27.95 -4.64
N LEU A 131 -3.31 27.22 -5.65
CA LEU A 131 -3.70 27.82 -6.94
C LEU A 131 -5.16 28.27 -7.01
N GLY A 132 -6.04 27.76 -6.13
CA GLY A 132 -7.44 28.19 -6.04
C GLY A 132 -7.61 29.58 -5.43
N GLY A 133 -6.72 29.99 -4.52
CA GLY A 133 -6.80 31.28 -3.83
C GLY A 133 -6.33 32.51 -4.62
N LEU A 134 -5.67 32.32 -5.78
CA LEU A 134 -5.11 33.41 -6.60
C LEU A 134 -5.86 33.67 -7.92
N ARG A 135 -6.95 32.94 -8.20
CA ARG A 135 -7.60 32.95 -9.53
C ARG A 135 -9.09 33.27 -9.55
N THR A 136 -9.63 33.81 -8.46
CA THR A 136 -11.05 34.16 -8.37
C THR A 136 -11.33 35.57 -7.84
N GLU A 137 -10.45 36.53 -8.12
CA GLU A 137 -10.83 37.95 -8.24
C GLU A 137 -10.23 38.55 -9.51
#